data_AF-A0A972WMF8-F1
#
_entry.id   AF-A0A972WMF8-F1
#
_cell.length_a   1.000
_cell.length_b   1.000
_cell.length_c   1.000
_cell.angle_alpha   90.00
_cell.angle_beta   90.00
_cell.angle_gamma   90.00
#
_symmetry.space_group_name_H-M   'P 1'
#
loop_
_entity.id
_entity.type
_entity.pdbx_description
1 polymer ?
#
loop_
_entity_poly.entity_id
_entity_poly.type
_entity_poly.pdbx_seq_one_letter_code
_entity_poly.pdbx_strand_id
1 'polypeptide(L)'
;MRWGFLTSIFLHSALIALSYFGLPFLRKTPVIVETPIFVELVNVAEITNAPPPVPEPEPEPEPEPEPEPEPEPEPEPEPEPEPEPQHEPTPKQKR
;
A
#
# COMPACT_ATOMS: atom_id res chain seq x y z
N MET A 1 -3.61 -14.27 67.15
CA MET A 1 -4.04 -13.60 65.90
C MET A 1 -3.05 -12.57 65.34
N ARG A 2 -2.39 -11.73 66.14
CA ARG A 2 -1.47 -10.68 65.63
C ARG A 2 -0.21 -11.20 64.91
N TRP A 3 0.36 -12.30 65.37
CA TRP A 3 1.59 -12.87 64.81
C TRP A 3 1.38 -13.50 63.43
N GLY A 4 0.25 -14.19 63.21
CA GLY A 4 -0.07 -14.77 61.90
C GLY A 4 -0.28 -13.72 60.80
N PHE A 5 -0.77 -12.54 61.17
CA PHE A 5 -0.93 -11.43 60.23
C PHE A 5 0.43 -10.85 59.81
N LEU A 6 1.36 -10.67 60.75
CA LEU A 6 2.71 -10.19 60.47
C LEU A 6 3.53 -11.18 59.65
N THR A 7 3.44 -12.48 59.96
CA THR A 7 4.13 -13.52 59.17
C THR A 7 3.57 -13.62 57.76
N SER A 8 2.25 -13.43 57.59
CA SER A 8 1.64 -13.35 56.27
C SER A 8 2.15 -12.16 55.47
N ILE A 9 2.15 -10.95 56.05
CA ILE A 9 2.68 -9.75 55.37
C ILE A 9 4.13 -9.96 54.98
N PHE A 10 4.96 -10.46 55.89
CA PHE A 10 6.37 -10.73 55.61
C PHE A 10 6.55 -11.72 54.45
N LEU A 11 5.80 -12.82 54.43
CA LEU A 11 5.89 -13.84 53.38
C LEU A 11 5.47 -13.27 52.01
N HIS A 12 4.41 -12.47 51.96
CA HIS A 12 3.96 -11.82 50.72
C HIS A 12 4.98 -10.77 50.25
N SER A 13 5.51 -9.94 51.15
CA SER A 13 6.56 -8.97 50.82
C SER A 13 7.83 -9.66 50.32
N ALA A 14 8.21 -10.79 50.91
CA ALA A 14 9.37 -11.58 50.47
C ALA A 14 9.16 -12.15 49.05
N LEU A 15 7.96 -12.67 48.73
CA LEU A 15 7.63 -13.15 47.38
C LEU A 15 7.63 -12.02 46.34
N ILE A 16 7.09 -10.85 46.70
CA ILE A 16 7.09 -9.68 45.82
C ILE A 16 8.51 -9.18 45.57
N ALA A 17 9.35 -9.11 46.61
CA ALA A 17 10.74 -8.70 46.48
C ALA A 17 11.54 -9.71 45.63
N LEU A 18 11.39 -11.01 45.88
CA LEU A 18 12.04 -12.05 45.09
C LEU A 18 11.59 -12.01 43.62
N SER A 19 10.31 -11.73 43.37
CA SER A 19 9.78 -11.56 42.02
C SER A 19 10.39 -10.32 41.34
N TYR A 20 10.36 -9.17 42.00
CA TYR A 20 10.83 -7.90 41.45
C TYR A 20 12.34 -7.90 41.20
N PHE A 21 13.14 -8.40 42.14
CA PHE A 21 14.60 -8.41 42.03
C PHE A 21 15.15 -9.66 41.36
N GLY A 22 14.49 -10.82 41.48
CA GLY A 22 14.98 -12.10 40.95
C GLY A 22 14.58 -12.40 39.51
N LEU A 23 13.32 -12.16 39.13
CA LEU A 23 12.86 -12.38 37.75
C LEU A 23 13.61 -11.58 36.68
N PRO A 24 14.04 -10.31 36.87
CA PRO A 24 14.78 -9.60 35.83
C PRO A 24 16.11 -10.29 35.48
N PHE A 25 16.77 -10.96 36.43
CA PHE A 25 18.00 -11.74 36.15
C PHE A 25 17.73 -13.05 35.40
N LEU A 26 16.52 -13.61 35.51
CA LEU A 26 16.13 -14.84 34.82
C LEU A 26 15.75 -14.61 33.35
N ARG A 27 15.58 -13.35 32.93
CA ARG A 27 15.35 -13.00 31.53
C ARG A 27 16.68 -13.16 30.77
N LYS A 28 16.79 -14.25 30.01
CA LYS A 28 17.93 -14.55 29.14
C LYS A 28 18.16 -13.38 28.16
N THR A 29 19.44 -13.11 27.88
CA THR A 29 19.90 -12.01 27.03
C THR A 29 19.18 -11.97 25.68
N PRO A 30 18.86 -10.77 25.15
CA PRO A 30 18.33 -10.66 23.79
C PRO A 30 19.34 -11.24 22.80
N VAL A 31 18.87 -12.06 21.86
CA VAL A 31 19.68 -12.52 20.74
C VAL A 31 20.05 -11.30 19.93
N ILE A 32 21.33 -10.93 19.92
CA ILE A 32 21.83 -9.82 19.13
C ILE A 32 21.82 -10.25 17.67
N VAL A 33 20.74 -9.91 16.96
CA VAL A 33 20.55 -10.14 15.51
C VAL A 33 21.49 -9.30 14.63
N GLU A 34 22.36 -8.51 15.26
CA GLU A 34 23.35 -7.66 14.58
C GLU A 34 24.66 -8.40 14.28
N THR A 35 24.72 -9.73 14.45
CA THR A 35 25.91 -10.49 14.05
C THR A 35 25.79 -10.78 12.55
N PRO A 36 26.50 -10.07 11.66
CA PRO A 36 26.43 -10.36 10.23
C PRO A 36 27.01 -11.75 9.98
N ILE A 37 26.23 -12.62 9.34
CA ILE A 37 26.72 -13.92 8.87
C ILE A 37 27.52 -13.64 7.60
N PHE A 38 28.84 -13.85 7.66
CA PHE A 38 29.70 -13.75 6.50
C PHE A 38 29.47 -14.98 5.61
N VAL A 39 28.78 -14.78 4.49
CA VAL A 39 28.64 -15.79 3.44
C VAL A 39 29.81 -15.62 2.47
N GLU A 40 30.68 -16.63 2.40
CA GLU A 40 31.73 -16.69 1.38
C GLU A 40 31.11 -17.18 0.07
N LEU A 41 31.03 -16.28 -0.91
CA LEU A 41 30.56 -16.58 -2.25
C LEU A 41 31.68 -17.30 -3.02
N VAL A 42 31.68 -18.64 -3.00
CA VAL A 42 32.59 -19.44 -3.81
C VAL A 42 32.02 -19.58 -5.22
N ASN A 43 32.77 -19.14 -6.24
CA ASN A 43 32.40 -19.31 -7.63
C ASN A 43 32.51 -20.78 -8.05
N VAL A 44 31.36 -21.43 -8.25
CA VAL A 44 31.26 -22.84 -8.70
C VAL A 44 31.99 -23.08 -10.03
N ALA A 45 32.09 -22.06 -10.88
CA ALA A 45 32.78 -22.12 -12.16
C ALA A 45 34.30 -22.36 -12.02
N GLU A 46 34.93 -21.84 -10.96
CA GLU A 46 36.37 -21.98 -10.71
C GLU A 46 36.74 -23.42 -10.31
N ILE A 47 35.87 -24.11 -9.58
CA ILE A 47 36.10 -25.49 -9.12
C ILE A 47 35.83 -26.51 -10.24
N THR A 48 34.92 -26.21 -11.17
CA THR A 48 34.36 -27.20 -12.09
C THR A 48 34.79 -27.05 -13.54
N ASN A 49 35.58 -26.02 -13.91
CA ASN A 49 35.86 -25.66 -15.31
C ASN A 49 34.59 -25.57 -16.17
N ALA A 50 33.46 -25.17 -15.55
CA ALA A 50 32.21 -25.03 -16.27
C ALA A 50 32.35 -23.93 -17.34
N PRO A 51 31.77 -24.11 -18.53
CA PRO A 51 31.73 -23.06 -19.53
C PRO A 51 31.01 -21.82 -18.97
N PRO A 52 31.39 -20.60 -19.42
CA PRO A 52 30.74 -19.38 -18.97
C PRO A 52 29.23 -19.43 -19.26
N PRO A 53 28.40 -18.81 -18.40
CA PRO A 53 26.96 -18.72 -18.65
C PRO A 53 26.70 -18.00 -19.99
N VAL A 54 25.71 -18.48 -20.73
CA VAL A 54 25.24 -17.83 -21.95
C VAL A 54 24.60 -16.48 -21.54
N PRO A 55 24.82 -15.39 -22.29
CA PRO A 55 24.17 -14.12 -22.01
C PRO A 55 22.65 -14.27 -21.93
N GLU A 56 22.04 -13.60 -20.96
CA GLU A 56 20.58 -13.49 -20.91
C GLU A 56 20.07 -12.71 -22.13
N PRO A 57 18.90 -13.07 -22.69
CA PRO A 57 18.30 -12.30 -23.77
C PRO A 57 17.98 -10.87 -23.31
N GLU A 58 18.18 -9.90 -24.20
CA GLU A 58 17.78 -8.51 -23.91
C GLU A 58 16.26 -8.46 -23.65
N PRO A 59 15.80 -7.64 -22.68
CA PRO A 59 14.38 -7.46 -22.44
C PRO A 59 13.69 -6.91 -23.70
N GLU A 60 12.51 -7.43 -24.03
CA GLU A 60 11.71 -6.89 -25.11
C GLU A 60 11.35 -5.42 -24.84
N PRO A 61 11.33 -4.55 -25.86
CA PRO A 61 10.92 -3.16 -25.69
C PRO A 61 9.47 -3.09 -25.18
N GLU A 62 9.19 -2.19 -24.25
CA GLU A 62 7.82 -1.93 -23.79
C GLU A 62 6.95 -1.47 -24.97
N PRO A 63 5.67 -1.90 -25.02
CA PRO A 63 4.74 -1.45 -26.06
C PRO A 63 4.54 0.07 -25.98
N GLU A 64 4.51 0.74 -27.14
CA GLU A 64 4.20 2.16 -27.22
C GLU A 64 2.78 2.44 -26.67
N PRO A 65 2.57 3.57 -25.97
CA PRO A 65 1.25 3.95 -25.47
C PRO A 65 0.25 4.11 -26.63
N GLU A 66 -0.96 3.61 -26.43
CA GLU A 66 -2.05 3.80 -27.41
C GLU A 66 -2.38 5.30 -27.55
N PRO A 67 -2.69 5.78 -28.77
CA PRO A 67 -3.07 7.17 -29.00
C PRO A 67 -4.35 7.51 -28.21
N GLU A 68 -4.39 8.71 -27.63
CA GLU A 68 -5.59 9.21 -26.95
C GLU A 68 -6.77 9.34 -27.94
N PRO A 69 -8.01 9.06 -27.49
CA PRO A 69 -9.19 9.18 -28.33
C PRO A 69 -9.39 10.65 -28.76
N GLU A 70 -9.78 10.84 -30.03
CA GLU A 70 -10.13 12.17 -30.54
C GLU A 70 -11.36 12.73 -29.79
N PRO A 71 -11.40 14.06 -29.54
CA PRO A 71 -12.54 14.70 -28.89
C PRO A 71 -13.81 14.55 -29.72
N GLU A 72 -14.93 14.28 -29.06
CA GLU A 72 -16.24 14.21 -29.71
C GLU A 72 -16.62 15.57 -30.34
N PRO A 73 -17.28 15.56 -31.51
CA PRO A 73 -17.73 16.78 -32.17
C PRO A 73 -18.75 17.53 -31.31
N GLU A 74 -18.62 18.87 -31.25
CA GLU A 74 -19.58 19.72 -30.56
C GLU A 74 -20.98 19.59 -31.20
N PRO A 75 -22.05 19.63 -30.39
CA PRO A 75 -23.42 19.53 -30.88
C PRO A 75 -23.76 20.71 -31.81
N GLU A 76 -24.45 20.42 -32.92
CA GLU A 76 -24.93 21.45 -33.83
C GLU A 76 -25.95 22.38 -33.13
N PRO A 77 -25.96 23.69 -33.47
CA PRO A 77 -26.89 24.64 -32.89
C PRO A 77 -28.36 24.28 -33.24
N GLU A 78 -29.25 24.43 -32.27
CA GLU A 78 -30.68 24.22 -32.47
C GLU A 78 -31.24 25.18 -33.53
N PRO A 79 -32.19 24.71 -34.38
CA PRO A 79 -32.80 25.54 -35.41
C PRO A 79 -33.60 26.70 -34.80
N GLU A 80 -33.50 27.88 -35.42
CA GLU A 80 -34.29 29.04 -35.03
C GLU A 80 -35.81 28.77 -35.19
N PRO A 81 -36.65 29.30 -34.29
CA PRO A 81 -38.09 29.11 -34.35
C PRO A 81 -38.70 29.74 -35.62
N GLU A 82 -39.64 29.02 -36.24
CA GLU A 82 -40.37 29.52 -37.41
C GLU A 82 -41.20 30.77 -37.06
N PRO A 83 -41.31 31.74 -38.00
CA PRO A 83 -42.11 32.94 -37.79
C PRO A 83 -43.60 32.62 -37.68
N GLU A 84 -44.28 33.22 -36.71
CA GLU A 84 -45.73 33.08 -36.52
C GLU A 84 -46.53 33.60 -37.73
N PRO A 85 -47.57 32.88 -38.19
CA PRO A 85 -48.40 33.30 -39.32
C PRO A 85 -49.21 34.58 -39.05
N GLN A 86 -49.20 35.47 -40.04
CA GLN A 86 -49.79 36.81 -40.00
C GLN A 86 -51.32 36.78 -40.01
N HIS A 87 -51.96 37.63 -39.20
CA HIS A 87 -53.40 37.91 -39.29
C HIS A 87 -53.68 38.93 -40.41
N GLU A 88 -54.34 38.47 -41.47
CA GLU A 88 -54.86 39.30 -42.55
C GLU A 88 -56.11 40.09 -42.06
N PRO A 89 -56.18 41.43 -42.22
CA PRO A 89 -57.37 42.17 -41.81
C PRO A 89 -58.52 41.91 -42.79
N THR A 90 -59.65 41.42 -42.26
CA THR A 90 -60.88 41.20 -43.02
C THR A 90 -61.39 42.48 -43.69
N PRO A 91 -61.75 42.45 -44.99
CA PRO A 91 -62.23 43.63 -45.69
C PRO A 91 -63.64 44.01 -45.21
N LYS A 92 -63.82 45.27 -44.82
CA LYS A 92 -65.10 45.86 -44.42
C LYS A 92 -66.10 45.79 -45.59
N GLN A 93 -67.22 45.12 -45.37
CA GLN A 93 -68.33 45.04 -46.34
C GLN A 93 -68.95 46.43 -46.56
N LYS A 94 -69.10 46.76 -47.84
CA LYS A 94 -69.75 47.97 -48.37
C LYS A 94 -71.28 47.86 -48.21
N ARG A 95 -71.93 48.91 -47.73
CA ARG A 95 -73.35 49.18 -47.95
C ARG A 95 -73.51 50.61 -48.44
#